data_AF-A0A6L8F239-F1
#
_entry.id   AF-A0A6L8F239-F1
#
_cell.length_a   1.000
_cell.length_b   1.000
_cell.length_c   1.000
_cell.angle_alpha   90.00
_cell.angle_beta   90.00
_cell.angle_gamma   90.00
#
_symmetry.space_group_name_H-M   'P 1'
#
loop_
_entity.id
_entity.type
_entity.pdbx_description
1 polymer ?
#
loop_
_entity_poly.entity_id
_entity_poly.type
_entity_poly.pdbx_seq_one_letter_code
_entity_poly.pdbx_strand_id
1 'polypeptide(L)'
;AGSMSPAAKPFKGVGSGVFEIRSDYRTDTYRAVYAAKIGERVYVLHCFQKKSKRGIKTPKKEVDLIKRRLKMAQELEENYGQED
;
A
#
# COMPACT_ATOMS: atom_id res chain seq x y z
N ALA A 1 -1.58 22.93 -4.94
CA ALA A 1 -1.05 21.57 -5.08
C ALA A 1 -1.19 20.84 -3.73
N GLY A 2 -1.75 19.63 -3.70
CA GLY A 2 -1.86 18.85 -2.46
C GLY A 2 -0.49 18.32 -2.04
N SER A 3 -0.07 18.58 -0.81
CA SER A 3 1.17 18.04 -0.27
C SER A 3 0.98 16.59 0.17
N MET A 4 1.96 15.73 -0.10
CA MET A 4 1.95 14.37 0.42
C MET A 4 1.97 14.40 1.96
N SER A 5 1.07 13.65 2.60
CA SER A 5 1.03 13.57 4.06
C SER A 5 2.38 13.07 4.60
N PRO A 6 2.90 13.62 5.71
CA PRO A 6 4.11 13.11 6.36
C PRO A 6 4.04 11.62 6.75
N ALA A 7 2.81 11.10 6.90
CA ALA A 7 2.54 9.71 7.20
C ALA A 7 2.67 8.77 5.99
N ALA A 8 2.63 9.31 4.77
CA ALA A 8 2.77 8.56 3.53
C ALA A 8 4.25 8.53 3.08
N LYS A 9 4.82 7.32 3.00
CA LYS A 9 6.21 7.10 2.61
C LYS A 9 6.29 6.18 1.40
N PRO A 10 7.12 6.46 0.40
CA PRO A 10 7.33 5.53 -0.71
C PRO A 10 7.76 4.14 -0.21
N PHE A 11 7.08 3.09 -0.67
CA PHE A 11 7.38 1.73 -0.29
C PHE A 11 8.44 1.12 -1.22
N LYS A 12 9.63 0.89 -0.68
CA LYS A 12 10.77 0.39 -1.46
C LYS A 12 10.64 -1.11 -1.75
N GLY A 13 11.02 -1.53 -2.96
CA GLY A 13 11.20 -2.95 -3.31
C GLY A 13 9.98 -3.69 -3.89
N VAL A 14 8.90 -2.96 -4.18
CA VAL A 14 7.69 -3.53 -4.81
C VAL A 14 7.34 -2.88 -6.16
N GLY A 15 7.69 -1.60 -6.35
CA GLY A 15 7.45 -0.85 -7.58
C GLY A 15 7.38 0.65 -7.30
N SER A 16 7.42 1.49 -8.35
CA SER A 16 7.10 2.91 -8.23
C SER A 16 5.60 3.10 -7.96
N GLY A 17 5.23 4.24 -7.38
CA GLY A 17 3.81 4.57 -7.14
C GLY A 17 3.15 3.82 -5.98
N VAL A 18 3.87 2.98 -5.24
CA VAL A 18 3.39 2.32 -4.02
C VAL A 18 3.82 3.10 -2.78
N PHE A 19 2.87 3.38 -1.90
CA PHE A 19 3.08 4.16 -0.67
C PHE A 19 2.64 3.36 0.55
N GLU A 20 3.44 3.45 1.62
CA GLU A 20 3.09 3.01 2.96
C GLU A 20 2.52 4.19 3.75
N ILE A 21 1.30 4.04 4.26
CA ILE A 21 0.65 5.00 5.15
C ILE A 21 0.53 4.37 6.53
N ARG A 22 1.08 5.03 7.55
CA ARG A 22 1.01 4.53 8.94
C ARG A 22 -0.03 5.30 9.73
N SER A 23 -0.88 4.60 10.46
CA SER A 23 -1.85 5.21 11.36
C SER A 23 -1.83 4.52 12.73
N ASP A 24 -1.76 5.32 13.79
CA ASP A 24 -1.82 4.82 15.16
C ASP A 24 -3.27 5.00 15.65
N TYR A 25 -3.98 3.91 15.95
CA TYR A 25 -5.31 3.96 16.57
C TYR A 25 -5.24 3.54 18.03
N ARG A 26 -5.73 4.41 18.93
CA ARG A 26 -5.88 4.32 20.41
C ARG A 26 -5.27 3.10 21.14
N THR A 27 -5.70 1.87 20.85
CA THR A 27 -5.25 0.63 21.52
C THR A 27 -4.56 -0.37 20.59
N ASP A 28 -4.71 -0.22 19.28
CA ASP A 28 -4.26 -1.17 18.25
C ASP A 28 -3.53 -0.43 17.13
N THR A 29 -2.25 -0.76 16.94
CA THR A 29 -1.46 -0.08 15.92
C THR A 29 -1.63 -0.71 14.52
N TYR A 30 -2.49 -0.12 13.69
CA TYR A 30 -2.62 -0.43 12.26
C TYR A 30 -1.49 0.25 11.47
N ARG A 31 -0.29 -0.32 11.56
CA ARG A 31 0.93 0.41 11.19
C ARG A 31 1.20 0.57 9.69
N ALA A 32 0.45 -0.05 8.78
CA ALA A 32 0.72 0.12 7.35
C ALA A 32 -0.47 -0.22 6.46
N VAL A 33 -0.97 0.79 5.76
CA VAL A 33 -1.79 0.68 4.56
C VAL A 33 -0.89 0.85 3.35
N TYR A 34 -0.93 -0.07 2.40
CA TYR A 34 -0.21 0.03 1.14
C TYR A 34 -1.17 0.47 0.04
N ALA A 35 -0.89 1.64 -0.55
CA ALA A 35 -1.70 2.21 -1.62
C ALA A 35 -0.86 2.36 -2.90
N ALA A 36 -1.48 2.13 -4.05
CA ALA A 36 -0.89 2.39 -5.37
C ALA A 36 -1.77 3.36 -6.16
N LYS A 37 -1.16 4.37 -6.78
CA LYS A 37 -1.84 5.16 -7.83
C LYS A 37 -1.57 4.48 -9.17
N ILE A 38 -2.63 4.06 -9.86
CA ILE A 38 -2.57 3.42 -11.18
C ILE A 38 -3.57 4.18 -12.06
N GLY A 39 -3.10 4.76 -13.16
CA GLY A 39 -3.92 5.67 -13.95
C GLY A 39 -4.44 6.85 -13.11
N GLU A 40 -5.75 7.07 -13.16
CA GLU A 40 -6.46 8.08 -12.38
C GLU A 40 -7.04 7.54 -11.06
N ARG A 41 -6.82 6.24 -10.75
CA ARG A 41 -7.41 5.55 -9.61
C ARG A 41 -6.39 5.24 -8.51
N VAL A 42 -6.88 5.11 -7.28
CA VAL A 42 -6.08 4.73 -6.11
C VAL A 42 -6.55 3.38 -5.60
N TYR A 43 -5.62 2.44 -5.51
CA TYR A 43 -5.85 1.08 -5.06
C TYR A 43 -5.26 0.86 -3.67
N VAL A 44 -6.09 0.45 -2.72
CA VAL A 44 -5.61 -0.02 -1.41
C VAL A 44 -5.29 -1.50 -1.51
N LEU A 45 -3.99 -1.81 -1.58
CA LEU A 45 -3.50 -3.18 -1.76
C LEU A 45 -3.61 -3.99 -0.47
N HIS A 46 -3.28 -3.41 0.67
CA HIS A 46 -3.31 -4.13 1.94
C HIS A 46 -3.31 -3.19 3.15
N CYS A 47 -4.06 -3.55 4.18
CA CYS A 47 -3.97 -2.97 5.52
C CYS A 47 -3.78 -4.10 6.53
N PHE A 48 -2.85 -3.95 7.47
CA PHE A 48 -2.63 -4.93 8.53
C PHE A 48 -2.20 -4.27 9.85
N GLN A 49 -2.53 -4.95 10.95
CA GLN A 49 -2.05 -4.60 12.26
C GLN A 49 -0.65 -5.17 12.49
N LYS A 50 0.32 -4.31 12.79
CA LYS A 50 1.67 -4.76 13.10
C LYS A 50 1.74 -5.13 14.58
N LYS A 51 1.74 -6.43 14.86
CA LYS A 51 1.75 -6.98 16.23
C LYS A 51 3.05 -6.73 17.01
N SER A 52 4.20 -6.53 16.34
CA SER A 52 5.48 -6.28 17.01
C SER A 52 5.89 -4.81 17.01
N LYS A 53 6.33 -4.32 18.18
CA LYS A 53 7.04 -3.04 18.32
C LYS A 53 8.53 -3.13 17.97
N ARG A 54 9.13 -4.34 17.96
CA ARG A 54 10.52 -4.60 17.57
C ARG A 54 10.59 -5.07 16.11
N GLY A 55 11.28 -4.31 15.27
CA GLY A 55 11.49 -4.59 13.85
C GLY A 55 10.86 -3.50 12.98
N ILE A 56 11.68 -2.71 12.28
CA ILE A 56 11.23 -1.65 11.37
C ILE A 56 10.72 -2.25 10.05
N LYS A 57 11.32 -3.38 9.63
CA LYS A 57 11.04 -4.05 8.36
C LYS A 57 9.65 -4.69 8.33
N THR A 58 8.99 -4.55 7.18
CA THR A 58 7.78 -5.30 6.82
C THR A 58 8.14 -6.79 6.65
N PRO A 59 7.38 -7.74 7.24
CA PRO A 59 7.64 -9.17 7.06
C PRO A 59 7.56 -9.58 5.59
N LYS A 60 8.40 -10.54 5.17
CA LYS A 60 8.45 -11.01 3.78
C LYS A 60 7.07 -11.46 3.26
N LYS A 61 6.29 -12.14 4.11
CA LYS A 61 4.91 -12.57 3.78
C LYS A 61 4.02 -11.40 3.35
N GLU A 62 4.12 -10.26 4.03
CA GLU A 62 3.34 -9.07 3.69
C GLU A 62 3.85 -8.44 2.40
N VAL A 63 5.17 -8.37 2.21
CA VAL A 63 5.80 -7.88 0.96
C VAL A 63 5.33 -8.71 -0.24
N ASP A 64 5.35 -10.03 -0.13
CA ASP A 64 4.93 -10.94 -1.20
C ASP A 64 3.43 -10.81 -1.49
N LEU A 65 2.59 -10.58 -0.46
CA LEU A 65 1.17 -10.33 -0.63
C LEU A 65 0.89 -9.01 -1.36
N ILE A 66 1.60 -7.94 -1.01
CA ILE A 66 1.47 -6.63 -1.67
C ILE A 66 1.86 -6.75 -3.14
N LYS A 67 2.96 -7.46 -3.46
CA LYS A 67 3.38 -7.70 -4.86
C LYS A 67 2.29 -8.39 -5.67
N ARG A 68 1.69 -9.46 -5.13
CA ARG A 68 0.59 -10.17 -5.82
C ARG A 68 -0.61 -9.27 -6.05
N ARG A 69 -1.01 -8.48 -5.05
CA ARG A 69 -2.16 -7.57 -5.16
C ARG A 69 -1.90 -6.37 -6.06
N LEU A 70 -0.66 -5.89 -6.15
CA LEU A 70 -0.28 -4.86 -7.12
C LEU A 70 -0.51 -5.36 -8.54
N LYS A 71 -0.07 -6.59 -8.86
CA LYS A 71 -0.32 -7.19 -10.17
C LYS A 71 -1.82 -7.28 -10.49
N MET A 72 -2.62 -7.77 -9.55
CA MET A 72 -4.08 -7.82 -9.71
C MET A 72 -4.68 -6.42 -9.90
N ALA A 73 -4.19 -5.40 -9.20
CA ALA A 73 -4.68 -4.03 -9.34
C ALA A 73 -4.36 -3.44 -10.73
N GLN A 74 -3.20 -3.78 -11.30
CA GLN A 74 -2.83 -3.38 -12.67
C GLN A 74 -3.76 -4.05 -13.70
N GLU A 75 -3.98 -5.36 -13.57
CA GLU A 75 -4.92 -6.11 -14.43
C GLU A 75 -6.35 -5.54 -14.33
N LEU A 76 -6.78 -5.15 -13.13
CA LEU A 76 -8.09 -4.51 -12.94
C LEU A 76 -8.17 -3.14 -13.63
N GLU A 77 -7.15 -2.28 -13.50
CA GLU A 77 -7.12 -0.98 -14.17
C GLU A 77 -7.14 -1.14 -15.71
N GLU A 78 -6.39 -2.11 -16.23
CA GLU A 78 -6.38 -2.43 -17.66
C GLU A 78 -7.77 -2.87 -18.15
N ASN A 79 -8.50 -3.66 -17.36
CA ASN A 79 -9.86 -4.08 -17.69
C ASN A 79 -10.87 -2.93 -17.60
N TYR A 80 -10.77 -2.04 -16.61
CA TYR A 80 -11.60 -0.84 -16.54
C TYR A 80 -11.42 0.05 -17.78
N GLY A 81 -10.20 0.19 -18.28
CA GLY A 81 -9.92 0.96 -19.49
C GLY A 81 -10.45 0.34 -20.80
N GLN A 82 -11.01 -0.87 -20.76
CA GLN A 82 -11.68 -1.51 -21.91
C GLN A 82 -13.20 -1.35 -21.88
N GLU A 83 -13.77 -0.93 -20.74
CA GLU A 83 -15.21 -0.70 -20.56
C GLU A 83 -15.62 0.77 -20.76
N ASP A 84 -14.65 1.70 -20.72
CA ASP A 84 -14.79 3.14 -21.02
C ASP A 84 -14.58 3.43 -22.53
#